data_AF-A0A923X5W4-F1
#
_entry.id   AF-A0A923X5W4-F1
#
_cell.length_a   1.000
_cell.length_b   1.000
_cell.length_c   1.000
_cell.angle_alpha   90.00
_cell.angle_beta   90.00
_cell.angle_gamma   90.00
#
_symmetry.space_group_name_H-M   'P 1'
#
loop_
_entity.id
_entity.type
_entity.pdbx_description
1 polymer ?
#
loop_
_entity_poly.entity_id
_entity_poly.type
_entity_poly.pdbx_seq_one_letter_code
_entity_poly.pdbx_strand_id
1 'polypeptide(L)'
;MNQVGVKGQCHGSTGSPYMDDVQPYVDFVRGLNPNPYQLVIGSSAGTTEAFQVDLRAPSSSPTPLPALGHSCSYQGAMNLELADPPVRLQQFANAFPNRNTFTSICQQDLSGGLRQIAQRVSQSLGDTCIAQALGDSDATMPGLQPDCVVEDVVGTTAMSIPACETTPQALCWSIAVASINCFAGDHYRLDVHRTAVPAADTVTRMRCVLQ
;
A
#
# COMPACT_ATOMS: atom_id res chain seq x y z
N MET A 1 27.07 16.05 -0.59
CA MET A 1 26.47 16.29 0.74
C MET A 1 27.25 15.52 1.82
N ASN A 2 28.58 15.67 1.85
CA ASN A 2 29.46 14.74 2.59
C ASN A 2 29.82 15.26 3.98
N GLN A 3 29.03 16.20 4.50
CA GLN A 3 29.29 16.83 5.79
C GLN A 3 28.51 16.12 6.88
N VAL A 4 29.19 15.93 8.01
CA VAL A 4 28.64 15.38 9.24
C VAL A 4 27.45 16.24 9.73
N GLY A 5 26.60 15.64 10.55
CA GLY A 5 25.48 16.27 11.23
C GLY A 5 24.13 15.81 10.71
N VAL A 6 23.08 16.29 11.36
CA VAL A 6 21.69 15.95 11.06
C VAL A 6 21.32 16.41 9.65
N LYS A 7 20.73 15.52 8.86
CA LYS A 7 20.20 15.78 7.51
C LYS A 7 18.72 15.42 7.48
N GLY A 8 17.93 16.23 6.77
CA GLY A 8 16.52 15.95 6.49
C GLY A 8 16.21 16.24 5.02
N GLN A 9 15.01 15.86 4.56
CA GLN A 9 14.60 16.00 3.15
C GLN A 9 15.58 15.33 2.17
N CYS A 10 16.17 14.21 2.60
CA CYS A 10 17.15 13.48 1.83
C CYS A 10 16.50 12.79 0.63
N HIS A 11 17.21 12.76 -0.49
CA HIS A 11 16.85 11.99 -1.68
C HIS A 11 18.07 11.29 -2.26
N GLY A 12 17.87 10.26 -3.10
CA GLY A 12 18.96 9.63 -3.83
C GLY A 12 19.62 10.63 -4.78
N SER A 13 20.95 10.67 -4.78
CA SER A 13 21.71 11.43 -5.79
C SER A 13 21.63 10.69 -7.13
N THR A 14 21.31 11.43 -8.20
CA THR A 14 21.45 10.96 -9.57
C THR A 14 22.92 10.93 -9.98
N GLY A 15 23.31 9.99 -10.84
CA GLY A 15 24.68 9.86 -11.37
C GLY A 15 25.75 9.60 -10.30
N SER A 16 25.37 8.99 -9.16
CA SER A 16 26.34 8.68 -8.11
C SER A 16 27.31 7.60 -8.58
N PRO A 17 28.64 7.74 -8.35
CA PRO A 17 29.60 6.68 -8.68
C PRO A 17 29.57 5.51 -7.69
N TYR A 18 28.78 5.61 -6.60
CA TYR A 18 28.74 4.63 -5.52
C TYR A 18 27.48 3.76 -5.53
N MET A 19 26.39 4.25 -6.12
CA MET A 19 25.11 3.56 -6.15
C MET A 19 24.32 3.94 -7.40
N ASP A 20 23.64 2.96 -7.98
CA ASP A 20 22.78 3.16 -9.14
C ASP A 20 21.60 4.10 -8.84
N ASP A 21 21.14 4.76 -9.89
CA ASP A 21 19.96 5.61 -9.85
C ASP A 21 18.70 4.80 -9.59
N VAL A 22 17.70 5.40 -8.94
CA VAL A 22 16.44 4.72 -8.60
C VAL A 22 15.56 4.50 -9.84
N GLN A 23 15.63 5.41 -10.81
CA GLN A 23 14.71 5.45 -11.95
C GLN A 23 14.73 4.17 -12.82
N PRO A 24 15.89 3.58 -13.17
CA PRO A 24 15.94 2.31 -13.91
C PRO A 24 15.15 1.17 -13.23
N TYR A 25 15.14 1.10 -11.89
CA TYR A 25 14.37 0.10 -11.16
C TYR A 25 12.86 0.39 -11.20
N VAL A 26 12.46 1.66 -11.14
CA VAL A 26 11.07 2.08 -11.31
C VAL A 26 10.56 1.70 -12.70
N ASP A 27 11.35 2.00 -13.73
CA ASP A 27 11.00 1.70 -15.12
C ASP A 27 10.91 0.20 -15.35
N PHE A 28 11.85 -0.57 -14.81
CA PHE A 28 11.82 -2.03 -14.85
C PHE A 28 10.51 -2.58 -14.26
N VAL A 29 10.16 -2.18 -13.03
CA VAL A 29 8.95 -2.69 -12.36
C VAL A 29 7.66 -2.28 -13.07
N ARG A 30 7.59 -1.06 -13.61
CA ARG A 30 6.46 -0.63 -14.46
C ARG A 30 6.37 -1.45 -15.75
N GLY A 31 7.50 -1.89 -16.30
CA GLY A 31 7.56 -2.74 -17.48
C GLY A 31 7.12 -4.20 -17.24
N LEU A 32 7.10 -4.67 -15.97
CA LEU A 32 6.70 -6.05 -15.65
C LEU A 32 5.20 -6.30 -15.78
N ASN A 33 4.37 -5.28 -15.57
CA ASN A 33 2.92 -5.42 -15.67
C ASN A 33 2.31 -4.18 -16.35
N PRO A 34 1.69 -4.34 -17.54
CA PRO A 34 1.05 -3.23 -18.23
C PRO A 34 -0.15 -2.66 -17.46
N ASN A 35 -0.74 -3.44 -16.54
CA ASN A 35 -1.80 -2.98 -15.67
C ASN A 35 -1.20 -2.44 -14.34
N PRO A 36 -1.15 -1.10 -14.14
CA PRO A 36 -0.63 -0.51 -12.89
C PRO A 36 -1.47 -0.90 -11.67
N TYR A 37 -2.71 -1.37 -11.88
CA TYR A 37 -3.60 -1.81 -10.81
C TYR A 37 -3.28 -3.20 -10.25
N GLN A 38 -2.28 -3.89 -10.78
CA GLN A 38 -1.81 -5.18 -10.27
C GLN A 38 -0.42 -5.10 -9.62
N LEU A 39 0.19 -3.91 -9.54
CA LEU A 39 1.48 -3.71 -8.88
C LEU A 39 1.27 -3.19 -7.46
N VAL A 40 1.85 -3.87 -6.47
CA VAL A 40 1.85 -3.41 -5.07
C VAL A 40 3.29 -3.33 -4.59
N ILE A 41 3.67 -2.17 -4.07
CA ILE A 41 4.98 -1.95 -3.48
C ILE A 41 4.81 -1.90 -1.96
N GLY A 42 5.17 -2.98 -1.28
CA GLY A 42 5.25 -3.02 0.18
C GLY A 42 6.68 -2.77 0.64
N SER A 43 6.87 -1.89 1.62
CA SER A 43 8.19 -1.67 2.24
C SER A 43 8.07 -1.60 3.75
N SER A 44 8.97 -2.30 4.42
CA SER A 44 9.19 -2.22 5.87
C SER A 44 10.65 -1.85 6.08
N ALA A 45 10.92 -0.64 6.57
CA ALA A 45 12.29 -0.14 6.74
C ALA A 45 12.37 0.90 7.87
N GLY A 46 13.57 1.47 8.08
CA GLY A 46 13.76 2.58 9.01
C GLY A 46 12.98 3.84 8.60
N THR A 47 13.16 4.94 9.34
CA THR A 47 12.51 6.22 9.00
C THR A 47 13.41 7.08 8.12
N THR A 48 12.80 7.95 7.33
CA THR A 48 13.52 8.98 6.54
C THR A 48 13.39 10.37 7.16
N GLU A 49 12.92 10.44 8.41
CA GLU A 49 12.99 11.63 9.23
C GLU A 49 14.46 12.08 9.39
N ALA A 50 14.66 13.25 9.99
CA ALA A 50 16.00 13.80 10.10
C ALA A 50 16.95 12.81 10.80
N PHE A 51 17.99 12.37 10.11
CA PHE A 51 18.95 11.38 10.59
C PHE A 51 20.37 11.94 10.57
N GLN A 52 21.22 11.38 11.43
CA GLN A 52 22.59 11.82 11.57
C GLN A 52 23.44 11.29 10.41
N VAL A 53 24.38 12.08 9.91
CA VAL A 53 25.53 11.59 9.13
C VAL A 53 26.76 11.72 10.01
N ASP A 54 27.45 10.62 10.26
CA ASP A 54 28.64 10.58 11.13
C ASP A 54 29.85 10.05 10.39
N LEU A 55 31.04 10.20 10.99
CA LEU A 55 32.25 9.54 10.51
C LEU A 55 32.39 8.17 11.15
N ARG A 56 32.40 7.11 10.33
CA ARG A 56 32.63 5.73 10.77
C ARG A 56 33.74 5.10 9.95
N ALA A 57 34.68 4.43 10.60
CA ALA A 57 35.71 3.66 9.93
C ALA A 57 35.09 2.35 9.40
N PRO A 58 35.22 2.03 8.10
CA PRO A 58 34.79 0.74 7.57
C PRO A 58 35.71 -0.38 8.10
N SER A 59 35.25 -1.64 8.06
CA SER A 59 36.06 -2.78 8.50
C SER A 59 37.36 -2.97 7.71
N SER A 60 37.41 -2.46 6.47
CA SER A 60 38.55 -2.54 5.57
C SER A 60 39.58 -1.43 5.75
N SER A 61 39.31 -0.38 6.52
CA SER A 61 40.24 0.75 6.69
C SER A 61 40.00 1.51 7.99
N PRO A 62 41.05 1.93 8.72
CA PRO A 62 40.91 2.76 9.92
C PRO A 62 40.48 4.20 9.62
N THR A 63 40.49 4.63 8.35
CA THR A 63 40.11 6.00 7.96
C THR A 63 38.60 6.19 8.08
N PRO A 64 38.11 7.11 8.94
CA PRO A 64 36.68 7.38 9.06
C PRO A 64 36.11 7.98 7.78
N LEU A 65 34.99 7.44 7.31
CA LEU A 65 34.24 7.94 6.16
C LEU A 65 32.83 8.37 6.58
N PRO A 66 32.23 9.36 5.90
CA PRO A 66 30.83 9.71 6.13
C PRO A 66 29.91 8.50 5.94
N ALA A 67 29.05 8.24 6.91
CA ALA A 67 28.12 7.13 6.92
C ALA A 67 26.78 7.56 7.54
N LEU A 68 25.69 6.94 7.08
CA LEU A 68 24.35 7.21 7.59
C LEU A 68 24.21 6.64 9.00
N GLY A 69 23.93 7.49 9.98
CA GLY A 69 23.52 7.06 11.32
C GLY A 69 22.18 6.32 11.28
N HIS A 70 21.92 5.53 12.31
CA HIS A 70 20.66 4.82 12.44
C HIS A 70 19.50 5.82 12.51
N SER A 71 18.44 5.55 11.75
CA SER A 71 17.19 6.30 11.77
C SER A 71 16.36 6.03 13.03
N CYS A 72 16.55 4.85 13.63
CA CYS A 72 15.94 4.49 14.89
C CYS A 72 16.69 3.36 15.58
N SER A 73 16.40 3.21 16.87
CA SER A 73 16.83 2.09 17.69
C SER A 73 15.67 1.66 18.58
N TYR A 74 15.45 0.37 18.74
CA TYR A 74 14.40 -0.16 19.62
C TYR A 74 14.87 -1.43 20.33
N GLN A 75 14.27 -1.74 21.48
CA GLN A 75 14.55 -2.97 22.18
C GLN A 75 13.85 -4.14 21.48
N GLY A 76 14.64 -4.98 20.82
CA GLY A 76 14.18 -6.22 20.22
C GLY A 76 14.09 -7.35 21.24
N ALA A 77 13.71 -8.54 20.76
CA ALA A 77 13.53 -9.73 21.60
C ALA A 77 14.85 -10.21 22.24
N MET A 78 15.98 -10.00 21.55
CA MET A 78 17.29 -10.43 22.02
C MET A 78 18.17 -9.26 22.49
N ASN A 79 18.17 -8.13 21.76
CA ASN A 79 19.07 -7.00 22.01
C ASN A 79 18.49 -5.69 21.44
N LEU A 80 19.22 -4.59 21.60
CA LEU A 80 18.98 -3.36 20.86
C LEU A 80 19.08 -3.64 19.35
N GLU A 81 18.02 -3.33 18.64
CA GLU A 81 17.94 -3.41 17.18
C GLU A 81 18.00 -2.00 16.59
N LEU A 82 18.60 -1.89 15.40
CA LEU A 82 18.94 -0.64 14.74
C LEU A 82 18.43 -0.68 13.30
N ALA A 83 17.85 0.41 12.81
CA ALA A 83 17.46 0.52 11.40
C ALA A 83 18.07 1.76 10.75
N ASP A 84 18.58 1.58 9.54
CA ASP A 84 19.17 2.66 8.76
C ASP A 84 18.12 3.40 7.91
N PRO A 85 18.32 4.69 7.62
CA PRO A 85 17.38 5.50 6.87
C PRO A 85 17.26 5.01 5.42
N PRO A 86 16.05 4.65 4.94
CA PRO A 86 15.85 3.99 3.66
C PRO A 86 15.58 4.97 2.51
N VAL A 87 16.43 5.99 2.35
CA VAL A 87 16.20 7.14 1.44
C VAL A 87 15.85 6.69 0.01
N ARG A 88 16.66 5.79 -0.59
CA ARG A 88 16.42 5.31 -1.96
C ARG A 88 15.22 4.37 -2.07
N LEU A 89 14.94 3.56 -1.04
CA LEU A 89 13.77 2.68 -1.01
C LEU A 89 12.47 3.48 -0.91
N GLN A 90 12.45 4.53 -0.10
CA GLN A 90 11.29 5.43 -0.03
C GLN A 90 11.11 6.18 -1.35
N GLN A 91 12.19 6.66 -1.97
CA GLN A 91 12.11 7.26 -3.31
C GLN A 91 11.53 6.29 -4.35
N PHE A 92 11.95 5.02 -4.32
CA PHE A 92 11.40 3.97 -5.17
C PHE A 92 9.89 3.76 -4.90
N ALA A 93 9.48 3.58 -3.65
CA ALA A 93 8.08 3.38 -3.28
C ALA A 93 7.19 4.57 -3.69
N ASN A 94 7.66 5.80 -3.49
CA ASN A 94 6.95 7.03 -3.85
C ASN A 94 6.71 7.17 -5.37
N ALA A 95 7.48 6.47 -6.21
CA ALA A 95 7.23 6.44 -7.66
C ALA A 95 5.97 5.63 -8.06
N PHE A 96 5.30 4.98 -7.10
CA PHE A 96 4.07 4.20 -7.28
C PHE A 96 2.95 4.78 -6.40
N PRO A 97 2.47 6.00 -6.66
CA PRO A 97 1.44 6.64 -5.83
C PRO A 97 0.17 5.80 -5.80
N ASN A 98 -0.50 5.76 -4.64
CA ASN A 98 -1.70 4.92 -4.36
C ASN A 98 -1.49 3.40 -4.50
N ARG A 99 -0.29 2.96 -4.85
CA ARG A 99 0.10 1.55 -5.06
C ARG A 99 1.25 1.11 -4.17
N ASN A 100 1.75 2.02 -3.34
CA ASN A 100 2.76 1.73 -2.34
C ASN A 100 2.16 1.77 -0.93
N THR A 101 2.80 1.04 -0.03
CA THR A 101 2.64 1.18 1.41
C THR A 101 4.01 1.13 2.05
N PHE A 102 4.24 2.03 3.00
CA PHE A 102 5.51 2.17 3.70
C PHE A 102 5.25 2.07 5.20
N THR A 103 5.90 1.11 5.84
CA THR A 103 5.73 0.83 7.26
C THR A 103 7.10 0.87 7.95
N SER A 104 7.12 1.32 9.20
CA SER A 104 8.35 1.39 9.97
C SER A 104 8.66 0.05 10.63
N ILE A 105 9.93 -0.37 10.59
CA ILE A 105 10.42 -1.49 11.43
C ILE A 105 10.86 -1.03 12.82
N CYS A 106 10.77 0.26 13.13
CA CYS A 106 11.26 0.87 14.37
C CYS A 106 10.35 0.59 15.58
N GLN A 107 9.87 -0.63 15.72
CA GLN A 107 8.94 -1.05 16.76
C GLN A 107 9.06 -2.57 16.97
N GLN A 108 8.80 -3.03 18.19
CA GLN A 108 8.92 -4.45 18.53
C GLN A 108 7.85 -5.32 17.85
N ASP A 109 6.63 -4.81 17.72
CA ASP A 109 5.53 -5.50 17.05
C ASP A 109 5.37 -5.01 15.61
N LEU A 110 5.77 -5.85 14.65
CA LEU A 110 5.64 -5.58 13.22
C LEU A 110 4.27 -5.99 12.64
N SER A 111 3.39 -6.59 13.45
CA SER A 111 2.12 -7.18 13.00
C SER A 111 1.20 -6.15 12.34
N GLY A 112 1.20 -4.90 12.80
CA GLY A 112 0.41 -3.82 12.21
C GLY A 112 0.86 -3.48 10.80
N GLY A 113 2.17 -3.33 10.58
CA GLY A 113 2.73 -3.03 9.26
C GLY A 113 2.55 -4.18 8.27
N LEU A 114 2.79 -5.42 8.72
CA LEU A 114 2.58 -6.61 7.91
C LEU A 114 1.11 -6.80 7.52
N ARG A 115 0.16 -6.53 8.43
CA ARG A 115 -1.28 -6.55 8.12
C ARG A 115 -1.65 -5.52 7.05
N GLN A 116 -1.11 -4.31 7.13
CA GLN A 116 -1.34 -3.29 6.09
C GLN A 116 -0.80 -3.72 4.72
N ILE A 117 0.40 -4.30 4.67
CA ILE A 117 0.96 -4.83 3.41
C ILE A 117 0.09 -5.97 2.86
N ALA A 118 -0.29 -6.93 3.71
CA ALA A 118 -1.16 -8.04 3.31
C ALA A 118 -2.50 -7.54 2.75
N GLN A 119 -3.14 -6.57 3.40
CA GLN A 119 -4.39 -5.97 2.94
C GLN A 119 -4.25 -5.34 1.54
N ARG A 120 -3.13 -4.65 1.26
CA ARG A 120 -2.87 -4.06 -0.06
C ARG A 120 -2.70 -5.14 -1.14
N VAL A 121 -1.99 -6.22 -0.82
CA VAL A 121 -1.82 -7.35 -1.74
C VAL A 121 -3.17 -8.00 -2.02
N SER A 122 -3.96 -8.32 -0.99
CA SER A 122 -5.30 -8.89 -1.16
C SER A 122 -6.20 -8.02 -2.03
N GLN A 123 -6.23 -6.70 -1.78
CA GLN A 123 -6.97 -5.74 -2.61
C GLN A 123 -6.53 -5.78 -4.08
N SER A 124 -5.22 -5.90 -4.35
CA SER A 124 -4.71 -5.99 -5.73
C SER A 124 -5.03 -7.32 -6.43
N LEU A 125 -5.25 -8.38 -5.67
CA LEU A 125 -5.70 -9.68 -6.16
C LEU A 125 -7.23 -9.73 -6.36
N GLY A 126 -7.94 -8.64 -6.07
CA GLY A 126 -9.40 -8.56 -6.21
C GLY A 126 -10.17 -9.08 -5.00
N ASP A 127 -9.59 -9.00 -3.79
CA ASP A 127 -10.33 -9.27 -2.56
C ASP A 127 -11.56 -8.35 -2.47
N THR A 128 -12.73 -8.96 -2.47
CA THR A 128 -14.04 -8.30 -2.41
C THR A 128 -14.48 -7.94 -1.00
N CYS A 129 -13.72 -8.32 0.03
CA CYS A 129 -14.09 -8.11 1.42
C CYS A 129 -14.11 -6.63 1.83
N ILE A 130 -15.14 -6.25 2.57
CA ILE A 130 -15.37 -4.91 3.08
C ILE A 130 -14.81 -4.84 4.50
N ALA A 131 -13.71 -4.10 4.67
CA ALA A 131 -12.97 -4.08 5.93
C ALA A 131 -13.59 -3.19 7.02
N GLN A 132 -14.53 -2.31 6.68
CA GLN A 132 -15.14 -1.33 7.60
C GLN A 132 -16.63 -1.59 7.76
N ALA A 133 -17.19 -1.18 8.91
CA ALA A 133 -18.62 -1.24 9.16
C ALA A 133 -19.37 -0.28 8.22
N LEU A 134 -20.39 -0.79 7.55
CA LEU A 134 -21.16 -0.05 6.56
C LEU A 134 -22.29 0.71 7.25
N GLY A 135 -22.46 1.98 6.85
CA GLY A 135 -23.57 2.79 7.30
C GLY A 135 -24.89 2.21 6.83
N ASP A 136 -25.88 2.17 7.72
CA ASP A 136 -27.23 1.78 7.38
C ASP A 136 -28.06 3.04 7.08
N SER A 137 -28.46 3.19 5.82
CA SER A 137 -29.19 4.39 5.37
C SER A 137 -30.64 4.42 5.85
N ASP A 138 -31.23 3.28 6.22
CA ASP A 138 -32.60 3.21 6.73
C ASP A 138 -32.78 2.12 7.79
N ALA A 139 -32.47 2.47 9.03
CA ALA A 139 -32.63 1.58 10.20
C ALA A 139 -34.07 1.10 10.46
N THR A 140 -35.08 1.61 9.73
CA THR A 140 -36.46 1.12 9.85
C THR A 140 -36.75 -0.07 8.94
N MET A 141 -35.93 -0.31 7.92
CA MET A 141 -36.02 -1.47 7.05
C MET A 141 -35.21 -2.65 7.63
N PRO A 142 -35.72 -3.89 7.57
CA PRO A 142 -34.93 -5.05 8.00
C PRO A 142 -33.70 -5.29 7.12
N GLY A 143 -32.55 -5.50 7.75
CA GLY A 143 -31.27 -5.75 7.07
C GLY A 143 -30.45 -4.47 6.94
N LEU A 144 -29.25 -4.56 6.35
CA LEU A 144 -28.41 -3.41 6.07
C LEU A 144 -28.86 -2.77 4.74
N GLN A 145 -29.09 -1.45 4.72
CA GLN A 145 -29.31 -0.67 3.49
C GLN A 145 -28.08 0.22 3.22
N PRO A 146 -27.01 -0.32 2.61
CA PRO A 146 -25.78 0.42 2.44
C PRO A 146 -25.92 1.47 1.34
N ASP A 147 -25.51 2.71 1.63
CA ASP A 147 -25.37 3.76 0.62
C ASP A 147 -23.99 3.64 -0.04
N CYS A 148 -23.95 2.94 -1.18
CA CYS A 148 -22.74 2.69 -1.95
C CYS A 148 -22.88 3.11 -3.42
N VAL A 149 -21.80 3.65 -3.96
CA VAL A 149 -21.60 3.88 -5.39
C VAL A 149 -20.55 2.90 -5.90
N VAL A 150 -20.93 2.07 -6.86
CA VAL A 150 -20.05 1.11 -7.55
C VAL A 150 -19.90 1.52 -9.00
N GLU A 151 -18.65 1.56 -9.48
CA GLU A 151 -18.31 2.00 -10.83
C GLU A 151 -17.22 1.10 -11.42
N ASP A 152 -17.32 0.82 -12.72
CA ASP A 152 -16.21 0.32 -13.51
C ASP A 152 -15.44 1.48 -14.13
N VAL A 153 -14.12 1.45 -13.97
CA VAL A 153 -13.22 2.49 -14.44
C VAL A 153 -12.28 1.90 -15.48
N VAL A 154 -12.26 2.50 -16.67
CA VAL A 154 -11.33 2.18 -17.76
C VAL A 154 -10.62 3.47 -18.15
N GLY A 155 -9.33 3.57 -17.82
CA GLY A 155 -8.57 4.81 -17.94
C GLY A 155 -9.18 5.94 -17.09
N THR A 156 -9.74 6.96 -17.74
CA THR A 156 -10.43 8.10 -17.08
C THR A 156 -11.96 8.00 -17.14
N THR A 157 -12.49 6.99 -17.83
CA THR A 157 -13.94 6.83 -17.99
C THR A 157 -14.49 5.98 -16.86
N ALA A 158 -15.52 6.46 -16.17
CA ALA A 158 -16.24 5.72 -15.14
C ALA A 158 -17.66 5.40 -15.63
N MET A 159 -18.07 4.14 -15.46
CA MET A 159 -19.41 3.65 -15.74
C MET A 159 -20.04 3.16 -14.44
N SER A 160 -21.16 3.74 -14.03
CA SER A 160 -21.86 3.30 -12.84
C SER A 160 -22.47 1.90 -13.04
N ILE A 161 -22.31 1.05 -12.03
CA ILE A 161 -22.95 -0.25 -11.93
C ILE A 161 -24.16 -0.07 -11.00
N PRO A 162 -25.39 -0.42 -11.43
CA PRO A 162 -26.57 -0.33 -10.58
C PRO A 162 -26.57 -1.43 -9.50
N ALA A 163 -27.25 -1.17 -8.39
CA ALA A 163 -27.53 -2.21 -7.41
C ALA A 163 -28.44 -3.29 -8.02
N CYS A 164 -28.25 -4.55 -7.63
CA CYS A 164 -29.05 -5.64 -8.13
C CYS A 164 -30.50 -5.53 -7.65
N GLU A 165 -31.42 -5.57 -8.61
CA GLU A 165 -32.85 -5.70 -8.34
C GLU A 165 -33.27 -7.19 -8.30
N THR A 166 -34.54 -7.43 -7.95
CA THR A 166 -35.13 -8.78 -7.99
C THR A 166 -35.27 -9.35 -9.40
N THR A 167 -35.13 -8.52 -10.44
CA THR A 167 -35.11 -8.96 -11.83
C THR A 167 -33.68 -9.24 -12.30
N PRO A 168 -33.44 -10.29 -13.11
CA PRO A 168 -32.10 -10.59 -13.61
C PRO A 168 -31.56 -9.43 -14.46
N GLN A 169 -30.47 -8.82 -14.00
CA GLN A 169 -29.76 -7.77 -14.72
C GLN A 169 -28.45 -8.31 -15.28
N ALA A 170 -28.06 -7.81 -16.46
CA ALA A 170 -26.82 -8.26 -17.13
C ALA A 170 -25.53 -7.78 -16.42
N LEU A 171 -25.64 -6.68 -15.67
CA LEU A 171 -24.57 -6.05 -14.88
C LEU A 171 -25.20 -5.36 -13.66
N CYS A 172 -24.87 -5.82 -12.46
CA CYS A 172 -25.31 -5.20 -11.21
C CYS A 172 -24.37 -5.54 -10.04
N TRP A 173 -24.49 -4.84 -8.92
CA TRP A 173 -23.75 -5.14 -7.69
C TRP A 173 -24.67 -5.45 -6.51
N SER A 174 -24.18 -6.29 -5.60
CA SER A 174 -24.84 -6.63 -4.34
C SER A 174 -23.81 -6.75 -3.22
N ILE A 175 -24.24 -6.55 -1.97
CA ILE A 175 -23.42 -6.87 -0.81
C ILE A 175 -23.90 -8.20 -0.23
N ALA A 176 -22.97 -9.12 -0.01
CA ALA A 176 -23.24 -10.44 0.54
C ALA A 176 -22.49 -10.64 1.86
N VAL A 177 -23.09 -11.41 2.77
CA VAL A 177 -22.41 -11.89 3.98
C VAL A 177 -21.43 -12.99 3.58
N ALA A 178 -20.17 -12.86 4.00
CA ALA A 178 -19.09 -13.79 3.72
C ALA A 178 -18.25 -14.05 4.97
N SER A 179 -18.88 -14.57 6.01
CA SER A 179 -18.31 -14.79 7.36
C SER A 179 -17.05 -15.67 7.41
N ILE A 180 -16.82 -16.54 6.42
CA ILE A 180 -15.65 -17.43 6.39
C ILE A 180 -14.46 -16.81 5.65
N ASN A 181 -14.68 -15.83 4.76
CA ASN A 181 -13.63 -15.26 3.91
C ASN A 181 -13.30 -13.80 4.26
N CYS A 182 -14.25 -13.08 4.89
CA CYS A 182 -14.09 -11.69 5.26
C CYS A 182 -14.05 -11.57 6.78
N PHE A 183 -12.84 -11.61 7.37
CA PHE A 183 -12.64 -11.53 8.82
C PHE A 183 -12.55 -10.10 9.36
N ALA A 184 -12.50 -9.10 8.47
CA ALA A 184 -12.49 -7.69 8.83
C ALA A 184 -13.89 -7.07 8.68
N GLY A 185 -14.21 -6.08 9.52
CA GLY A 185 -15.49 -5.37 9.49
C GLY A 185 -16.68 -6.26 9.89
N ASP A 186 -17.83 -6.03 9.26
CA ASP A 186 -19.09 -6.75 9.52
C ASP A 186 -19.26 -8.00 8.64
N HIS A 187 -18.15 -8.60 8.21
CA HIS A 187 -18.14 -9.82 7.40
C HIS A 187 -18.84 -9.70 6.04
N TYR A 188 -18.87 -8.50 5.44
CA TYR A 188 -19.46 -8.27 4.13
C TYR A 188 -18.43 -8.36 3.00
N ARG A 189 -18.91 -8.71 1.81
CA ARG A 189 -18.18 -8.58 0.55
C ARG A 189 -19.02 -7.92 -0.54
N LEU A 190 -18.35 -7.30 -1.49
CA LEU A 190 -18.94 -6.82 -2.74
C LEU A 190 -19.01 -7.95 -3.77
N ASP A 191 -20.20 -8.31 -4.21
CA ASP A 191 -20.42 -9.21 -5.34
C ASP A 191 -20.86 -8.38 -6.56
N VAL A 192 -20.06 -8.41 -7.63
CA VAL A 192 -20.42 -7.78 -8.92
C VAL A 192 -20.82 -8.86 -9.90
N HIS A 193 -22.09 -8.86 -10.28
CA HIS A 193 -22.66 -9.79 -11.23
C HIS A 193 -22.45 -9.28 -12.65
N ARG A 194 -21.84 -10.10 -13.49
CA ARG A 194 -21.59 -9.79 -14.89
C ARG A 194 -21.88 -11.00 -15.77
N THR A 195 -22.47 -10.76 -16.93
CA THR A 195 -22.66 -11.78 -17.97
C THR A 195 -21.43 -11.95 -18.87
N ALA A 196 -20.47 -11.01 -18.81
CA ALA A 196 -19.23 -11.05 -19.55
C ALA A 196 -18.04 -10.68 -18.65
N VAL A 197 -16.87 -11.25 -18.97
CA VAL A 197 -15.60 -10.89 -18.32
C VAL A 197 -15.25 -9.45 -18.72
N PRO A 198 -14.96 -8.55 -17.76
CA PRO A 198 -14.56 -7.18 -18.08
C PRO A 198 -13.22 -7.15 -18.83
N ALA A 199 -12.90 -6.03 -19.48
CA ALA A 199 -11.59 -5.85 -20.08
C ALA A 199 -10.50 -5.90 -18.99
N ALA A 200 -9.30 -6.36 -19.35
CA ALA A 200 -8.22 -6.62 -18.38
C ALA A 200 -7.72 -5.35 -17.64
N ASP A 201 -8.01 -4.17 -18.18
CA ASP A 201 -7.71 -2.85 -17.62
C ASP A 201 -8.88 -2.23 -16.84
N THR A 202 -10.00 -2.94 -16.73
CA THR A 202 -11.16 -2.48 -15.97
C THR A 202 -10.92 -2.64 -14.47
N VAL A 203 -11.12 -1.55 -13.73
CA VAL A 203 -11.07 -1.53 -12.27
C VAL A 203 -12.45 -1.25 -11.72
N THR A 204 -12.93 -2.15 -10.87
CA THR A 204 -14.15 -1.90 -10.11
C THR A 204 -13.82 -1.12 -8.84
N ARG A 205 -14.47 0.02 -8.68
CA ARG A 205 -14.34 0.88 -7.51
C ARG A 205 -15.67 0.96 -6.79
N MET A 206 -15.63 0.74 -5.48
CA MET A 206 -16.77 0.95 -4.60
C MET A 206 -16.44 2.05 -3.58
N ARG A 207 -17.41 2.92 -3.32
CA ARG A 207 -17.37 3.94 -2.27
C ARG A 207 -18.67 3.86 -1.47
N CYS A 208 -18.59 3.72 -0.16
CA CYS A 208 -19.76 3.57 0.69
C CYS A 208 -19.72 4.56 1.85
N VAL A 209 -20.90 4.89 2.38
CA VAL A 209 -21.05 5.53 3.69
C VAL A 209 -20.70 4.53 4.79
N LEU A 210 -19.96 4.98 5.80
CA LEU A 210 -19.55 4.19 6.95
C LEU A 210 -20.35 4.60 8.19
N GLN A 211 -20.39 3.73 9.21
CA GLN A 211 -20.92 4.04 10.54
C GLN A 211 -20.03 4.99 11.32
#